data_AF-A0A0G4IYY0-F1
#
_entry.id   AF-A0A0G4IYY0-F1
#
_cell.length_a   1.000
_cell.length_b   1.000
_cell.length_c   1.000
_cell.angle_alpha   90.00
_cell.angle_beta   90.00
_cell.angle_gamma   90.00
#
_symmetry.space_group_name_H-M   'P 1'
#
loop_
_entity.id
_entity.type
_entity.pdbx_description
1 polymer ?
#
loop_
_entity_poly.entity_id
_entity_poly.type
_entity_poly.pdbx_seq_one_letter_code
_entity_poly.pdbx_strand_id
1 'polypeptide(L)'
;MPSPRCALQERSLFEGELDCLLREKCICENECPLSCHANVQLNRGLVTHVVLGCRRRWRHIPNRDADQEVPTVTKWLRTALSRIFPDLPSPSDVDLELMVKHALEYNQIIGRASKPVRRALLAVPYIVGGDDKTNFDTTPELDAALALQRERRFNIWNDALDDEALREKRSKPEDEQAQRRTLMGPFDSLKLSVDVVGLRQVERAPCPKCNHREYLYCPMCMVWALPIGCPLVMPKLSLPFNIAVVAKRSEWAKKCTAVHACVVAPDNVSLVEYPGQMDRIDEMDPTTTLVLYPNKTALDMQSEEALPKLRGLKNLIVVDSTCRGARGIMRDDRLLSLPSVAIKSRHTTFWKFTSHGPEFLGTIEAIWYFLVDTYERIHAEKYDGRYDDLMFLYINQLRRVEEKVANAEKKPKAWCN
;
A
#
# COMPACT_ATOMS: atom_id res chain seq x y z
N MET A 1 -14.85 23.98 -1.52
CA MET A 1 -15.47 22.72 -1.05
C MET A 1 -15.43 21.72 -2.19
N PRO A 2 -15.05 20.45 -2.00
CA PRO A 2 -15.17 19.47 -3.07
C PRO A 2 -16.66 19.21 -3.35
N SER A 3 -17.05 19.27 -4.63
CA SER A 3 -18.41 18.97 -5.10
C SER A 3 -18.92 17.64 -4.50
N PRO A 4 -20.17 17.55 -4.03
CA PRO A 4 -20.74 16.29 -3.59
C PRO A 4 -20.68 15.29 -4.75
N ARG A 5 -19.94 14.19 -4.57
CA ARG A 5 -19.79 13.16 -5.58
C ARG A 5 -21.14 12.50 -5.83
N CYS A 6 -21.56 12.45 -7.09
CA CYS A 6 -22.80 11.80 -7.48
C CYS A 6 -22.75 10.30 -7.13
N ALA A 7 -23.73 9.81 -6.36
CA ALA A 7 -23.80 8.42 -5.92
C ALA A 7 -23.81 7.40 -7.08
N LEU A 8 -24.25 7.83 -8.28
CA LEU A 8 -24.28 7.05 -9.52
C LEU A 8 -22.88 6.61 -10.02
N GLN A 9 -21.82 7.28 -9.60
CA GLN A 9 -20.45 6.97 -10.03
C GLN A 9 -19.74 5.95 -9.13
N GLU A 10 -20.29 5.65 -7.95
CA GLU A 10 -19.62 4.82 -6.94
C GLU A 10 -20.35 3.50 -6.62
N ARG A 11 -21.66 3.42 -6.90
CA ARG A 11 -22.47 2.23 -6.63
C ARG A 11 -23.65 2.08 -7.57
N SER A 12 -24.16 0.85 -7.67
CA SER A 12 -25.42 0.58 -8.35
C SER A 12 -26.61 1.17 -7.58
N LEU A 13 -27.64 1.53 -8.33
CA LEU A 13 -28.89 2.08 -7.81
C LEU A 13 -29.66 1.08 -6.97
N PHE A 14 -30.14 1.50 -5.80
CA PHE A 14 -31.12 0.73 -5.03
C PHE A 14 -32.52 0.88 -5.63
N GLU A 15 -33.46 0.01 -5.22
CA GLU A 15 -34.77 -0.10 -5.85
C GLU A 15 -35.57 1.21 -5.82
N GLY A 16 -35.56 1.95 -4.69
CA GLY A 16 -36.23 3.26 -4.60
C GLY A 16 -35.65 4.33 -5.53
N GLU A 17 -34.33 4.32 -5.75
CA GLU A 17 -33.65 5.24 -6.68
C GLU A 17 -33.99 4.91 -8.14
N LEU A 18 -34.06 3.62 -8.46
CA LEU A 18 -34.45 3.14 -9.78
C LEU A 18 -35.93 3.41 -10.06
N ASP A 19 -36.81 3.25 -9.06
CA ASP A 19 -38.22 3.63 -9.15
C ASP A 19 -38.40 5.11 -9.47
N CYS A 20 -37.65 5.97 -8.78
CA CYS A 20 -37.65 7.40 -9.06
C CYS A 20 -37.21 7.71 -10.50
N LEU A 21 -36.18 7.02 -10.99
CA LEU A 21 -35.66 7.22 -12.35
C LEU A 21 -36.57 6.68 -13.45
N LEU A 22 -37.34 5.60 -13.21
CA LEU A 22 -38.11 4.93 -14.27
C LEU A 22 -39.60 5.31 -14.33
N ARG A 23 -40.18 5.92 -13.29
CA ARG A 23 -41.60 6.35 -13.27
C ARG A 23 -41.85 7.59 -14.11
N GLU A 24 -42.94 7.68 -14.87
CA GLU A 24 -43.28 8.83 -15.73
C GLU A 24 -43.15 10.22 -15.07
N LYS A 25 -43.47 10.36 -13.77
CA LYS A 25 -43.21 11.57 -12.99
C LYS A 25 -42.31 11.25 -11.79
N CYS A 26 -41.31 12.10 -11.57
CA CYS A 26 -40.46 12.03 -10.37
C CYS A 26 -41.32 12.29 -9.12
N ILE A 27 -41.10 11.53 -8.05
CA ILE A 27 -41.81 11.67 -6.76
C ILE A 27 -41.03 12.50 -5.74
N CYS A 28 -39.86 13.04 -6.10
CA CYS A 28 -39.07 13.90 -5.23
C CYS A 28 -39.71 15.30 -5.21
N GLU A 29 -40.06 15.77 -4.01
CA GLU A 29 -40.75 17.05 -3.81
C GLU A 29 -39.88 18.28 -4.13
N ASN A 30 -38.54 18.16 -4.04
CA ASN A 30 -37.57 19.20 -4.42
C ASN A 30 -36.29 18.54 -4.94
N GLU A 31 -35.88 18.85 -6.17
CA GLU A 31 -34.66 18.41 -6.87
C GLU A 31 -34.30 16.91 -6.72
N CYS A 32 -34.56 16.10 -7.76
CA CYS A 32 -34.18 14.70 -7.71
C CYS A 32 -32.65 14.58 -7.58
N PRO A 33 -32.11 13.91 -6.54
CA PRO A 33 -30.68 13.80 -6.29
C PRO A 33 -29.94 13.00 -7.40
N LEU A 34 -30.69 12.42 -8.34
CA LEU A 34 -30.19 11.68 -9.48
C LEU A 34 -30.33 12.46 -10.80
N SER A 35 -31.13 13.54 -10.87
CA SER A 35 -31.46 14.21 -12.13
C SER A 35 -30.68 15.51 -12.40
N CYS A 36 -30.05 16.13 -11.41
CA CYS A 36 -29.44 17.45 -11.62
C CYS A 36 -28.16 17.62 -10.81
N HIS A 37 -27.04 17.19 -11.39
CA HIS A 37 -25.75 17.79 -11.05
C HIS A 37 -25.10 18.21 -12.37
N ALA A 38 -25.00 19.53 -12.59
CA ALA A 38 -24.51 20.18 -13.81
C ALA A 38 -23.06 19.82 -14.22
N ASN A 39 -22.42 18.84 -13.58
CA ASN A 39 -21.04 18.45 -13.78
C ASN A 39 -20.83 16.91 -13.82
N VAL A 40 -21.89 16.12 -13.95
CA VAL A 40 -21.74 14.65 -14.10
C VAL A 40 -21.53 14.33 -15.57
N GLN A 41 -20.42 13.67 -15.90
CA GLN A 41 -20.16 13.14 -17.23
C GLN A 41 -20.70 11.71 -17.36
N LEU A 42 -21.24 11.37 -18.54
CA LEU A 42 -21.58 10.00 -18.90
C LEU A 42 -20.29 9.17 -18.95
N ASN A 43 -20.18 8.19 -18.05
CA ASN A 43 -19.00 7.33 -17.93
C ASN A 43 -19.39 5.86 -17.85
N ARG A 44 -18.40 4.99 -18.07
CA ARG A 44 -18.56 3.53 -18.10
C ARG A 44 -19.20 3.01 -16.80
N GLY A 45 -18.86 3.63 -15.67
CA GLY A 45 -19.40 3.25 -14.37
C GLY A 45 -20.87 3.56 -14.19
N LEU A 46 -21.32 4.73 -14.63
CA LEU A 46 -22.73 5.11 -14.58
C LEU A 46 -23.57 4.18 -15.46
N VAL A 47 -23.14 3.94 -16.70
CA VAL A 47 -23.81 3.00 -17.62
C VAL A 47 -23.90 1.62 -16.97
N THR A 48 -22.79 1.13 -16.41
CA THR A 48 -22.75 -0.16 -15.71
C THR A 48 -23.71 -0.20 -14.52
N HIS A 49 -23.71 0.81 -13.68
CA HIS A 49 -24.51 0.85 -12.45
C HIS A 49 -26.02 0.95 -12.73
N VAL A 50 -26.43 1.69 -13.76
CA VAL A 50 -27.83 1.78 -14.20
C VAL A 50 -28.28 0.44 -14.80
N VAL A 51 -27.52 -0.14 -15.73
CA VAL A 51 -27.85 -1.43 -16.35
C VAL A 51 -27.98 -2.54 -15.32
N LEU A 52 -27.05 -2.64 -14.37
CA LEU A 52 -27.12 -3.63 -13.29
C LEU A 52 -28.33 -3.41 -12.38
N GLY A 53 -28.72 -2.16 -12.13
CA GLY A 53 -29.96 -1.82 -11.44
C GLY A 53 -31.19 -2.32 -12.18
N CYS A 54 -31.32 -1.98 -13.47
CA CYS A 54 -32.39 -2.45 -14.36
C CYS A 54 -32.49 -3.98 -14.39
N ARG A 55 -31.37 -4.69 -14.55
CA ARG A 55 -31.36 -6.16 -14.57
C ARG A 55 -31.71 -6.79 -13.23
N ARG A 56 -31.37 -6.15 -12.10
CA ARG A 56 -31.84 -6.61 -10.78
C ARG A 56 -33.36 -6.51 -10.70
N ARG A 57 -33.94 -5.36 -11.09
CA ARG A 57 -35.40 -5.17 -11.13
C ARG A 57 -36.08 -6.21 -12.02
N TRP A 58 -35.54 -6.45 -13.22
CA TRP A 58 -36.04 -7.46 -14.14
C TRP A 58 -36.13 -8.86 -13.50
N ARG A 59 -35.08 -9.28 -12.79
CA ARG A 59 -35.04 -10.59 -12.10
C ARG A 59 -36.10 -10.75 -11.01
N HIS A 60 -36.63 -9.65 -10.47
CA HIS A 60 -37.69 -9.67 -9.47
C HIS A 60 -39.10 -9.68 -10.06
N ILE A 61 -39.27 -9.59 -11.38
CA ILE A 61 -40.57 -9.70 -12.05
C ILE A 61 -41.03 -11.17 -12.03
N PRO A 62 -42.23 -11.48 -11.47
CA PRO A 62 -42.83 -12.81 -11.54
C PRO A 62 -43.21 -13.18 -12.97
N ASN A 63 -43.10 -14.45 -13.36
CA ASN A 63 -43.51 -14.97 -14.68
C ASN A 63 -42.89 -14.24 -15.88
N ARG A 64 -41.68 -13.71 -15.72
CA ARG A 64 -40.95 -12.99 -16.79
C ARG A 64 -40.59 -13.92 -17.96
N ASP A 65 -40.72 -13.40 -19.17
CA ASP A 65 -40.26 -14.03 -20.41
C ASP A 65 -38.79 -13.66 -20.67
N ALA A 66 -37.89 -14.64 -20.74
CA ALA A 66 -36.45 -14.41 -20.90
C ALA A 66 -36.13 -13.57 -22.16
N ASP A 67 -36.90 -13.73 -23.23
CA ASP A 67 -36.69 -13.02 -24.50
C ASP A 67 -36.99 -11.51 -24.38
N GLN A 68 -37.70 -11.11 -23.32
CA GLN A 68 -38.05 -9.72 -23.03
C GLN A 68 -37.03 -9.01 -22.12
N GLU A 69 -35.97 -9.68 -21.64
CA GLU A 69 -34.98 -9.06 -20.76
C GLU A 69 -34.27 -7.89 -21.44
N VAL A 70 -33.68 -8.12 -22.61
CA VAL A 70 -32.91 -7.10 -23.32
C VAL A 70 -33.81 -5.92 -23.75
N PRO A 71 -34.96 -6.14 -24.44
CA PRO A 71 -35.86 -5.05 -24.80
C PRO A 71 -36.32 -4.21 -23.61
N THR A 72 -36.64 -4.86 -22.48
CA THR A 72 -37.12 -4.16 -21.27
C THR A 72 -36.00 -3.36 -20.61
N VAL A 73 -34.81 -3.94 -20.47
CA VAL A 73 -33.65 -3.27 -19.87
C VAL A 73 -33.19 -2.09 -20.74
N THR A 74 -33.16 -2.25 -22.05
CA THR A 74 -32.85 -1.20 -23.03
C THR A 74 -33.85 -0.04 -22.95
N LYS A 75 -35.16 -0.34 -22.85
CA LYS A 75 -36.20 0.68 -22.64
C LYS A 75 -36.00 1.45 -21.34
N TRP A 76 -35.72 0.76 -20.24
CA TRP A 76 -35.45 1.41 -18.94
C TRP A 76 -34.16 2.24 -18.96
N LEU A 77 -33.11 1.75 -19.63
CA LEU A 77 -31.86 2.49 -19.81
C LEU A 77 -32.10 3.80 -20.56
N ARG A 78 -32.88 3.78 -21.66
CA ARG A 78 -33.27 4.99 -22.40
C ARG A 78 -33.96 6.01 -21.49
N THR A 79 -34.96 5.56 -20.70
CA THR A 79 -35.69 6.44 -19.76
C THR A 79 -34.78 7.01 -18.68
N ALA A 80 -33.84 6.21 -18.16
CA ALA A 80 -32.90 6.69 -17.15
C ALA A 80 -31.94 7.73 -17.75
N LEU A 81 -31.37 7.48 -18.94
CA LEU A 81 -30.43 8.37 -19.60
C LEU A 81 -31.06 9.73 -19.94
N SER A 82 -32.29 9.75 -20.48
CA SER A 82 -32.96 11.02 -20.82
C SER A 82 -33.26 11.90 -19.60
N ARG A 83 -33.27 11.32 -18.40
CA ARG A 83 -33.50 12.05 -17.15
C ARG A 83 -32.23 12.51 -16.47
N ILE A 84 -31.19 11.69 -16.52
CA ILE A 84 -29.89 12.01 -15.96
C ILE A 84 -29.17 13.02 -16.87
N PHE A 85 -29.37 12.90 -18.19
CA PHE A 85 -28.76 13.73 -19.22
C PHE A 85 -29.80 14.23 -20.23
N PRO A 86 -30.58 15.26 -19.90
CA PRO A 86 -31.59 15.82 -20.82
C PRO A 86 -31.02 16.33 -22.14
N ASP A 87 -29.76 16.80 -22.12
CA ASP A 87 -29.06 17.34 -23.30
C ASP A 87 -28.34 16.26 -24.13
N LEU A 88 -28.33 15.00 -23.67
CA LEU A 88 -27.70 13.92 -24.41
C LEU A 88 -28.59 13.52 -25.60
N PRO A 89 -28.06 13.46 -26.85
CA PRO A 89 -28.81 12.95 -27.98
C PRO A 89 -29.38 11.56 -27.68
N SER A 90 -30.66 11.35 -28.01
CA SER A 90 -31.34 10.08 -27.73
C SER A 90 -30.60 8.92 -28.42
N PRO A 91 -30.06 7.95 -27.67
CA PRO A 91 -29.36 6.81 -28.26
C PRO A 91 -30.30 5.95 -29.11
N SER A 92 -29.79 5.43 -30.23
CA SER A 92 -30.51 4.47 -31.07
C SER A 92 -30.73 3.14 -30.31
N ASP A 93 -31.61 2.26 -30.82
CA ASP A 93 -31.80 0.94 -30.21
C ASP A 93 -30.50 0.12 -30.24
N VAL A 94 -29.73 0.22 -31.34
CA VAL A 94 -28.41 -0.42 -31.48
C VAL A 94 -27.43 0.08 -30.43
N ASP A 95 -27.40 1.40 -30.17
CA ASP A 95 -26.52 1.99 -29.15
C ASP A 95 -26.84 1.46 -27.76
N LEU A 96 -28.14 1.34 -27.43
CA LEU A 96 -28.57 0.89 -26.12
C LEU A 96 -28.27 -0.60 -25.90
N GLU A 97 -28.44 -1.43 -26.92
CA GLU A 97 -28.04 -2.84 -26.85
C GLU A 97 -26.53 -2.99 -26.62
N LEU A 98 -25.71 -2.20 -27.33
CA LEU A 98 -24.27 -2.14 -27.10
C LEU A 98 -23.92 -1.65 -25.68
N MET A 99 -24.61 -0.62 -25.18
CA MET A 99 -24.42 -0.13 -23.80
C MET A 99 -24.73 -1.22 -22.76
N VAL A 100 -25.78 -2.02 -22.98
CA VAL A 100 -26.11 -3.16 -22.12
C VAL A 100 -25.02 -4.22 -22.20
N LYS A 101 -24.58 -4.62 -23.40
CA LYS A 101 -23.47 -5.56 -23.59
C LYS A 101 -22.21 -5.10 -22.85
N HIS A 102 -21.77 -3.85 -23.10
CA HIS A 102 -20.58 -3.28 -22.49
C HIS A 102 -20.67 -3.26 -20.95
N ALA A 103 -21.81 -2.85 -20.39
CA ALA A 103 -22.02 -2.84 -18.94
C ALA A 103 -21.85 -4.23 -18.29
N LEU A 104 -22.28 -5.28 -18.98
CA LEU A 104 -22.16 -6.66 -18.47
C LEU A 104 -20.73 -7.15 -18.50
N GLU A 105 -20.01 -6.88 -19.59
CA GLU A 105 -18.60 -7.20 -19.72
C GLU A 105 -17.77 -6.41 -18.69
N TYR A 106 -18.04 -5.11 -18.51
CA TYR A 106 -17.42 -4.30 -17.46
C TYR A 106 -17.64 -4.90 -16.07
N ASN A 107 -18.87 -5.31 -15.75
CA ASN A 107 -19.19 -5.93 -14.46
C ASN A 107 -18.35 -7.19 -14.18
N GLN A 108 -18.06 -8.00 -15.20
CA GLN A 108 -17.18 -9.16 -15.05
C GLN A 108 -15.74 -8.73 -14.74
N ILE A 109 -15.23 -7.71 -15.42
CA ILE A 109 -13.88 -7.16 -15.21
C ILE A 109 -13.75 -6.55 -13.80
N ILE A 110 -14.67 -5.66 -13.40
CA ILE A 110 -14.61 -4.98 -12.10
C ILE A 110 -14.85 -5.93 -10.91
N GLY A 111 -15.54 -7.05 -11.13
CA GLY A 111 -15.78 -8.08 -10.13
C GLY A 111 -14.48 -8.77 -9.69
N ARG A 112 -13.48 -8.83 -10.57
CA ARG A 112 -12.14 -9.40 -10.31
C ARG A 112 -11.09 -8.34 -9.93
N ALA A 113 -11.40 -7.06 -10.16
CA ALA A 113 -10.47 -5.96 -9.95
C ALA A 113 -10.44 -5.42 -8.51
N SER A 114 -9.28 -4.89 -8.10
CA SER A 114 -9.11 -4.20 -6.82
C SER A 114 -9.91 -2.88 -6.75
N LYS A 115 -10.18 -2.37 -5.54
CA LYS A 115 -10.99 -1.13 -5.35
C LYS A 115 -10.43 0.09 -6.12
N PRO A 116 -9.11 0.36 -6.16
CA PRO A 116 -8.57 1.46 -6.95
C PRO A 116 -8.72 1.29 -8.45
N VAL A 117 -8.47 0.08 -8.98
CA VAL A 117 -8.64 -0.25 -10.40
C VAL A 117 -10.10 -0.08 -10.81
N ARG A 118 -11.03 -0.57 -9.98
CA ARG A 118 -12.46 -0.37 -10.17
C ARG A 118 -12.82 1.11 -10.28
N ARG A 119 -12.30 1.97 -9.39
CA ARG A 119 -12.57 3.41 -9.44
C ARG A 119 -12.04 4.06 -10.72
N ALA A 120 -10.86 3.67 -11.18
CA ALA A 120 -10.28 4.18 -12.43
C ALA A 120 -11.11 3.76 -13.64
N LEU A 121 -11.43 2.47 -13.77
CA LEU A 121 -12.22 1.92 -14.88
C LEU A 121 -13.63 2.54 -14.96
N LEU A 122 -14.30 2.69 -13.81
CA LEU A 122 -15.64 3.27 -13.76
C LEU A 122 -15.67 4.78 -14.10
N ALA A 123 -14.53 5.48 -13.98
CA ALA A 123 -14.43 6.91 -14.25
C ALA A 123 -14.20 7.25 -15.74
N VAL A 124 -13.82 6.27 -16.57
CA VAL A 124 -13.55 6.49 -17.99
C VAL A 124 -14.85 6.91 -18.70
N PRO A 125 -14.84 7.96 -19.53
CA PRO A 125 -16.02 8.40 -20.30
C PRO A 125 -16.61 7.28 -21.17
N TYR A 126 -17.91 7.37 -21.42
CA TYR A 126 -18.61 6.49 -22.35
C TYR A 126 -19.13 7.32 -23.53
N ILE A 127 -18.85 6.88 -24.76
CA ILE A 127 -19.22 7.58 -25.99
C ILE A 127 -20.45 6.89 -26.60
N VAL A 128 -21.58 7.57 -26.62
CA VAL A 128 -22.80 7.09 -27.31
C VAL A 128 -22.52 7.07 -28.82
N GLY A 129 -22.87 5.97 -29.51
CA GLY A 129 -22.50 5.76 -30.91
C GLY A 129 -21.08 5.24 -31.13
N GLY A 130 -20.28 5.09 -30.07
CA GLY A 130 -18.95 4.50 -30.16
C GLY A 130 -19.01 2.97 -30.26
N ASP A 131 -18.13 2.40 -31.08
CA ASP A 131 -17.97 0.95 -31.23
C ASP A 131 -17.29 0.28 -30.03
N ASP A 132 -17.15 -1.06 -30.09
CA ASP A 132 -16.42 -1.84 -29.09
C ASP A 132 -14.99 -1.28 -28.89
N LYS A 133 -14.29 -0.86 -29.95
CA LYS A 133 -12.94 -0.28 -29.79
C LYS A 133 -12.97 1.02 -28.99
N THR A 134 -13.89 1.92 -29.31
CA THR A 134 -14.02 3.22 -28.66
C THR A 134 -14.38 3.09 -27.17
N ASN A 135 -15.29 2.16 -26.85
CA ASN A 135 -15.85 2.02 -25.51
C ASN A 135 -15.23 0.88 -24.69
N PHE A 136 -14.37 0.04 -25.28
CA PHE A 136 -13.79 -1.17 -24.67
C PHE A 136 -12.28 -1.29 -24.82
N ASP A 137 -11.68 -0.88 -25.95
CA ASP A 137 -10.21 -0.81 -26.01
C ASP A 137 -9.72 0.19 -24.96
N THR A 138 -8.58 -0.14 -24.39
CA THR A 138 -7.88 0.76 -23.49
C THR A 138 -7.57 2.03 -24.28
N THR A 139 -8.22 3.13 -23.92
CA THR A 139 -7.84 4.41 -24.52
C THR A 139 -6.39 4.68 -24.14
N PRO A 140 -5.61 5.43 -24.92
CA PRO A 140 -4.27 5.85 -24.52
C PRO A 140 -4.24 6.50 -23.13
N GLU A 141 -5.33 7.13 -22.70
CA GLU A 141 -5.53 7.68 -21.36
C GLU A 141 -5.80 6.61 -20.30
N LEU A 142 -6.54 5.54 -20.62
CA LEU A 142 -6.70 4.38 -19.73
C LEU A 142 -5.40 3.58 -19.66
N ASP A 143 -4.67 3.40 -20.77
CA ASP A 143 -3.35 2.77 -20.77
C ASP A 143 -2.33 3.63 -20.05
N ALA A 144 -2.34 4.96 -20.22
CA ALA A 144 -1.51 5.87 -19.45
C ALA A 144 -1.94 5.89 -17.97
N ALA A 145 -3.23 5.81 -17.64
CA ALA A 145 -3.69 5.75 -16.26
C ALA A 145 -3.40 4.39 -15.61
N LEU A 146 -3.46 3.28 -16.36
CA LEU A 146 -3.07 1.94 -15.94
C LEU A 146 -1.56 1.81 -15.86
N ALA A 147 -0.79 2.44 -16.75
CA ALA A 147 0.67 2.52 -16.72
C ALA A 147 1.12 3.40 -15.55
N LEU A 148 0.53 4.58 -15.36
CA LEU A 148 0.74 5.43 -14.18
C LEU A 148 0.27 4.71 -12.92
N GLN A 149 -0.80 3.90 -12.97
CA GLN A 149 -1.21 3.05 -11.86
C GLN A 149 -0.27 1.86 -11.67
N ARG A 150 0.39 1.33 -12.71
CA ARG A 150 1.42 0.27 -12.66
C ARG A 150 2.72 0.81 -12.09
N GLU A 151 3.17 1.97 -12.54
CA GLU A 151 4.25 2.78 -11.94
C GLU A 151 3.96 3.13 -10.48
N ARG A 152 2.69 3.48 -10.17
CA ARG A 152 2.20 3.69 -8.79
C ARG A 152 1.81 2.38 -8.07
N ARG A 153 1.82 1.23 -8.74
CA ARG A 153 1.64 -0.11 -8.16
C ARG A 153 3.02 -0.71 -8.06
N PHE A 154 3.82 -0.11 -7.19
CA PHE A 154 4.87 -0.64 -6.32
C PHE A 154 5.57 -1.95 -6.59
N ASN A 155 5.73 -2.34 -7.84
CA ASN A 155 6.17 -3.67 -8.17
C ASN A 155 7.16 -3.71 -9.32
N ILE A 156 7.95 -2.67 -9.65
CA ILE A 156 9.06 -2.86 -10.63
C ILE A 156 9.94 -4.07 -10.22
N TRP A 157 10.14 -4.27 -8.91
CA TRP A 157 10.84 -5.43 -8.35
C TRP A 157 10.01 -6.74 -8.33
N ASN A 158 8.71 -6.67 -8.08
CA ASN A 158 7.82 -7.84 -8.07
C ASN A 158 7.43 -8.30 -9.50
N ASP A 159 7.38 -7.38 -10.46
CA ASP A 159 7.17 -7.62 -11.89
C ASP A 159 8.43 -8.29 -12.47
N ALA A 160 9.64 -7.91 -12.03
CA ALA A 160 10.88 -8.63 -12.32
C ALA A 160 10.92 -10.06 -11.71
N LEU A 161 10.16 -10.32 -10.64
CA LEU A 161 9.96 -11.68 -10.09
C LEU A 161 8.88 -12.48 -10.83
N ASP A 162 7.95 -11.81 -11.52
CA ASP A 162 6.86 -12.41 -12.30
C ASP A 162 7.17 -12.52 -13.81
N ASP A 163 8.26 -11.93 -14.29
CA ASP A 163 8.70 -12.01 -15.69
C ASP A 163 8.96 -13.46 -16.13
N GLU A 164 8.13 -13.94 -17.05
CA GLU A 164 8.08 -15.32 -17.55
C GLU A 164 9.38 -15.68 -18.29
N ALA A 165 10.02 -14.70 -18.95
CA ALA A 165 11.32 -14.85 -19.60
C ALA A 165 12.48 -15.06 -18.60
N LEU A 166 12.35 -14.53 -17.37
CA LEU A 166 13.29 -14.78 -16.27
C LEU A 166 13.03 -16.14 -15.58
N ARG A 167 11.82 -16.71 -15.70
CA ARG A 167 11.52 -18.08 -15.23
C ARG A 167 12.07 -19.13 -16.18
N GLU A 168 11.96 -18.94 -17.50
CA GLU A 168 12.57 -19.83 -18.50
C GLU A 168 14.11 -19.79 -18.47
N LYS A 169 14.72 -18.64 -18.14
CA LYS A 169 16.19 -18.56 -17.94
C LYS A 169 16.68 -19.26 -16.67
N ARG A 170 15.81 -19.41 -15.65
CA ARG A 170 16.11 -20.08 -14.36
C ARG A 170 16.09 -21.61 -14.44
N SER A 171 15.53 -22.20 -15.49
CA SER A 171 15.49 -23.65 -15.67
C SER A 171 16.78 -24.23 -16.26
N LYS A 172 17.78 -23.39 -16.58
CA LYS A 172 19.10 -23.83 -17.04
C LYS A 172 20.04 -24.06 -15.84
N PRO A 173 20.65 -25.26 -15.68
CA PRO A 173 21.36 -25.64 -14.46
C PRO A 173 22.66 -24.87 -14.19
N GLU A 174 23.28 -24.29 -15.22
CA GLU A 174 24.68 -23.88 -15.16
C GLU A 174 24.93 -22.53 -14.47
N ASP A 175 23.90 -21.83 -13.98
CA ASP A 175 24.05 -20.52 -13.31
C ASP A 175 23.10 -20.27 -12.12
N GLU A 176 22.60 -21.34 -11.47
CA GLU A 176 21.68 -21.24 -10.33
C GLU A 176 22.24 -20.41 -9.16
N GLN A 177 23.56 -20.40 -8.98
CA GLN A 177 24.22 -19.72 -7.86
C GLN A 177 24.44 -18.22 -8.13
N ALA A 178 24.57 -17.82 -9.39
CA ALA A 178 24.69 -16.42 -9.80
C ALA A 178 23.31 -15.73 -9.89
N GLN A 179 22.27 -16.44 -10.34
CA GLN A 179 20.91 -15.87 -10.46
C GLN A 179 20.15 -15.77 -9.13
N ARG A 180 20.48 -16.59 -8.12
CA ARG A 180 19.93 -16.48 -6.76
C ARG A 180 20.43 -15.25 -5.98
N ARG A 181 21.46 -14.55 -6.48
CA ARG A 181 22.08 -13.40 -5.78
C ARG A 181 21.38 -12.05 -6.02
N THR A 182 20.47 -11.93 -6.99
CA THR A 182 20.30 -10.65 -7.71
C THR A 182 18.94 -9.97 -7.62
N LEU A 183 18.11 -10.26 -6.61
CA LEU A 183 16.81 -9.60 -6.48
C LEU A 183 16.55 -9.17 -5.03
N MET A 184 17.43 -8.39 -4.38
CA MET A 184 17.05 -7.60 -3.18
C MET A 184 16.53 -6.20 -3.53
N GLY A 185 16.44 -5.88 -4.83
CA GLY A 185 15.86 -4.63 -5.31
C GLY A 185 16.72 -3.43 -4.88
N PRO A 186 16.15 -2.40 -4.22
CA PRO A 186 16.93 -1.22 -3.82
C PRO A 186 18.02 -1.51 -2.77
N PHE A 187 18.07 -2.73 -2.23
CA PHE A 187 19.06 -3.14 -1.23
C PHE A 187 20.20 -4.00 -1.77
N ASP A 188 20.27 -4.22 -3.10
CA ASP A 188 21.35 -5.00 -3.71
C ASP A 188 22.75 -4.41 -3.48
N SER A 189 22.82 -3.11 -3.15
CA SER A 189 24.07 -2.38 -2.88
C SER A 189 24.47 -2.32 -1.40
N LEU A 190 23.73 -2.97 -0.48
CA LEU A 190 24.05 -2.95 0.94
C LEU A 190 25.39 -3.64 1.23
N LYS A 191 26.24 -2.98 2.03
CA LYS A 191 27.53 -3.50 2.51
C LYS A 191 27.38 -4.18 3.87
N LEU A 192 26.73 -5.35 3.87
CA LEU A 192 26.58 -6.16 5.07
C LEU A 192 27.91 -6.82 5.48
N SER A 193 28.27 -6.74 6.76
CA SER A 193 29.49 -7.37 7.30
C SER A 193 29.38 -8.90 7.43
N VAL A 194 28.15 -9.41 7.50
CA VAL A 194 27.85 -10.84 7.58
C VAL A 194 27.00 -11.26 6.39
N ASP A 195 27.45 -12.29 5.68
CA ASP A 195 26.68 -12.86 4.57
C ASP A 195 25.41 -13.55 5.09
N VAL A 196 24.26 -13.00 4.71
CA VAL A 196 22.94 -13.51 5.05
C VAL A 196 22.65 -14.90 4.45
N VAL A 197 23.37 -15.34 3.41
CA VAL A 197 23.18 -16.67 2.81
C VAL A 197 23.52 -17.78 3.81
N GLY A 198 24.61 -17.60 4.57
CA GLY A 198 25.10 -18.58 5.55
C GLY A 198 24.15 -18.79 6.75
N LEU A 199 23.22 -17.87 6.98
CA LEU A 199 22.33 -17.93 8.14
C LEU A 199 21.33 -19.08 8.10
N ARG A 200 21.04 -19.63 6.92
CA ARG A 200 20.05 -20.71 6.75
C ARG A 200 20.39 -21.98 7.52
N GLN A 201 21.68 -22.21 7.72
CA GLN A 201 22.20 -23.39 8.40
C GLN A 201 22.22 -23.20 9.92
N VAL A 202 21.90 -21.99 10.42
CA VAL A 202 21.87 -21.71 11.86
C VAL A 202 20.62 -22.32 12.47
N GLU A 203 20.81 -23.26 13.38
CA GLU A 203 19.70 -23.85 14.12
C GLU A 203 19.13 -22.88 15.17
N ARG A 204 17.89 -23.16 15.60
CA ARG A 204 17.28 -22.44 16.72
C ARG A 204 18.03 -22.74 18.01
N ALA A 205 18.30 -21.71 18.78
CA ALA A 205 19.03 -21.79 20.04
C ALA A 205 18.22 -21.17 21.20
N PRO A 206 18.46 -21.59 22.45
CA PRO A 206 17.86 -20.95 23.61
C PRO A 206 18.36 -19.51 23.75
N CYS A 207 17.43 -18.57 23.93
CA CYS A 207 17.74 -17.18 24.26
C CYS A 207 18.52 -17.12 25.59
N PRO A 208 19.63 -16.38 25.68
CA PRO A 208 20.44 -16.31 26.90
C PRO A 208 19.74 -15.61 28.07
N LYS A 209 18.61 -14.91 27.84
CA LYS A 209 17.84 -14.21 28.88
C LYS A 209 16.59 -14.96 29.33
N CYS A 210 15.78 -15.48 28.39
CA CYS A 210 14.49 -16.11 28.71
C CYS A 210 14.41 -17.60 28.39
N ASN A 211 15.48 -18.20 27.85
CA ASN A 211 15.56 -19.60 27.45
C ASN A 211 14.55 -20.07 26.37
N HIS A 212 13.76 -19.16 25.79
CA HIS A 212 12.93 -19.48 24.63
C HIS A 212 13.81 -19.86 23.43
N ARG A 213 13.44 -20.92 22.71
CA ARG A 213 14.13 -21.32 21.49
C ARG A 213 13.83 -20.36 20.35
N GLU A 214 14.82 -19.64 19.88
CA GLU A 214 14.68 -18.58 18.88
C GLU A 214 15.62 -18.82 17.69
N TYR A 215 15.30 -18.22 16.55
CA TYR A 215 16.18 -18.23 15.38
C TYR A 215 16.91 -16.89 15.30
N LEU A 216 18.24 -16.91 15.45
CA LEU A 216 19.18 -15.78 15.41
C LEU A 216 19.03 -14.74 16.53
N TYR A 217 17.82 -14.35 16.91
CA TYR A 217 17.57 -13.34 17.93
C TYR A 217 16.25 -13.58 18.66
N CYS A 218 16.19 -13.18 19.91
CA CYS A 218 14.95 -13.18 20.68
C CYS A 218 14.24 -11.82 20.55
N PRO A 219 13.04 -11.75 19.97
CA PRO A 219 12.36 -10.49 19.75
C PRO A 219 11.80 -9.88 21.04
N MET A 220 11.62 -10.67 22.09
CA MET A 220 11.16 -10.19 23.40
C MET A 220 12.30 -9.65 24.24
N CYS A 221 13.46 -10.32 24.21
CA CYS A 221 14.63 -9.95 25.00
C CYS A 221 15.61 -9.02 24.26
N MET A 222 15.43 -8.85 22.95
CA MET A 222 16.25 -8.02 22.05
C MET A 222 17.73 -8.36 22.14
N VAL A 223 18.03 -9.66 22.10
CA VAL A 223 19.40 -10.18 22.13
C VAL A 223 19.57 -11.26 21.08
N TRP A 224 20.81 -11.43 20.61
CA TRP A 224 21.21 -12.56 19.79
C TRP A 224 20.93 -13.89 20.51
N ALA A 225 20.48 -14.89 19.76
CA ALA A 225 20.19 -16.25 20.22
C ALA A 225 20.82 -17.23 19.23
N LEU A 226 22.04 -17.65 19.52
CA LEU A 226 22.85 -18.51 18.66
C LEU A 226 23.23 -19.82 19.37
N PRO A 227 23.43 -20.92 18.63
CA PRO A 227 23.95 -22.15 19.20
C PRO A 227 25.30 -21.92 19.88
N ILE A 228 25.59 -22.67 20.94
CA ILE A 228 26.89 -22.64 21.61
C ILE A 228 27.96 -23.06 20.59
N GLY A 229 29.04 -22.28 20.49
CA GLY A 229 30.12 -22.53 19.53
C GLY A 229 29.82 -22.08 18.10
N CYS A 230 28.72 -21.36 17.86
CA CYS A 230 28.46 -20.75 16.55
C CYS A 230 29.60 -19.77 16.20
N PRO A 231 30.28 -19.94 15.04
CA PRO A 231 31.41 -19.10 14.68
C PRO A 231 31.01 -17.73 14.12
N LEU A 232 29.71 -17.49 13.93
CA LEU A 232 29.20 -16.23 13.38
C LEU A 232 29.39 -15.10 14.38
N VAL A 233 30.18 -14.10 13.99
CA VAL A 233 30.27 -12.83 14.71
C VAL A 233 29.12 -11.95 14.22
N MET A 234 28.11 -11.76 15.06
CA MET A 234 26.95 -10.94 14.71
C MET A 234 27.33 -9.46 14.68
N PRO A 235 26.77 -8.67 13.75
CA PRO A 235 27.10 -7.26 13.63
C PRO A 235 26.69 -6.52 14.89
N LYS A 236 27.55 -5.60 15.33
CA LYS A 236 27.26 -4.64 16.38
C LYS A 236 27.53 -3.23 15.84
N LEU A 237 26.50 -2.39 15.81
CA LEU A 237 26.59 -1.04 15.29
C LEU A 237 26.55 0.00 16.41
N SER A 238 27.30 1.07 16.21
CA SER A 238 27.15 2.34 16.92
C SER A 238 26.49 3.34 15.99
N LEU A 239 25.48 4.05 16.48
CA LEU A 239 24.72 5.05 15.74
C LEU A 239 25.09 6.47 16.19
N PRO A 240 24.92 7.49 15.34
CA PRO A 240 25.28 8.88 15.66
C PRO A 240 24.41 9.55 16.73
N PHE A 241 23.24 8.97 17.04
CA PHE A 241 22.29 9.44 18.05
C PHE A 241 21.46 8.25 18.57
N ASN A 242 20.75 8.47 19.67
CA ASN A 242 19.89 7.44 20.26
C ASN A 242 18.57 7.34 19.51
N ILE A 243 18.01 6.14 19.44
CA ILE A 243 16.72 5.87 18.82
C ILE A 243 15.80 5.21 19.86
N ALA A 244 14.69 5.87 20.16
CA ALA A 244 13.63 5.34 21.00
C ALA A 244 12.48 4.84 20.14
N VAL A 245 12.27 3.53 20.14
CA VAL A 245 11.20 2.88 19.37
C VAL A 245 10.00 2.68 20.29
N VAL A 246 8.96 3.48 20.10
CA VAL A 246 7.71 3.40 20.87
C VAL A 246 6.79 2.36 20.24
N ALA A 247 6.44 1.33 21.01
CA ALA A 247 5.60 0.24 20.53
C ALA A 247 4.79 -0.41 21.67
N LYS A 248 3.64 -1.01 21.33
CA LYS A 248 2.85 -1.79 22.30
C LYS A 248 3.49 -3.16 22.52
N ARG A 249 3.61 -3.59 23.77
CA ARG A 249 4.21 -4.89 24.14
C ARG A 249 3.63 -6.09 23.40
N SER A 250 2.32 -6.09 23.16
CA SER A 250 1.62 -7.15 22.43
C SER A 250 2.00 -7.25 20.94
N GLU A 251 2.66 -6.22 20.40
CA GLU A 251 3.04 -6.14 18.98
C GLU A 251 4.53 -6.43 18.73
N TRP A 252 5.39 -6.31 19.74
CA TRP A 252 6.85 -6.40 19.63
C TRP A 252 7.32 -7.63 18.84
N ALA A 253 6.92 -8.84 19.27
CA ALA A 253 7.39 -10.07 18.64
C ALA A 253 6.75 -10.41 17.30
N LYS A 254 5.59 -9.83 16.98
CA LYS A 254 4.78 -10.27 15.82
C LYS A 254 4.82 -9.27 14.66
N LYS A 255 4.98 -7.99 14.98
CA LYS A 255 4.73 -6.89 14.04
C LYS A 255 5.91 -5.93 13.93
N CYS A 256 6.70 -5.76 15.01
CA CYS A 256 7.72 -4.74 15.05
C CYS A 256 9.00 -5.17 14.31
N THR A 257 9.33 -4.43 13.26
CA THR A 257 10.58 -4.63 12.51
C THR A 257 11.75 -3.87 13.14
N ALA A 258 11.47 -2.81 13.90
CA ALA A 258 12.48 -2.03 14.59
C ALA A 258 13.16 -2.80 15.74
N VAL A 259 12.62 -3.95 16.14
CA VAL A 259 13.31 -4.90 17.03
C VAL A 259 14.67 -5.32 16.47
N HIS A 260 14.84 -5.34 15.14
CA HIS A 260 16.12 -5.63 14.51
C HIS A 260 17.19 -4.60 14.91
N ALA A 261 16.82 -3.32 14.91
CA ALA A 261 17.71 -2.24 15.32
C ALA A 261 18.08 -2.35 16.82
N CYS A 262 17.14 -2.77 17.67
CA CYS A 262 17.41 -3.01 19.10
C CYS A 262 18.43 -4.14 19.33
N VAL A 263 18.48 -5.14 18.45
CA VAL A 263 19.40 -6.28 18.55
C VAL A 263 20.79 -5.92 17.98
N VAL A 264 20.84 -5.21 16.86
CA VAL A 264 22.10 -4.88 16.15
C VAL A 264 22.81 -3.67 16.78
N ALA A 265 22.07 -2.69 17.29
CA ALA A 265 22.60 -1.45 17.86
C ALA A 265 22.06 -1.22 19.30
N PRO A 266 22.27 -2.16 20.24
CA PRO A 266 21.64 -2.13 21.57
C PRO A 266 22.09 -0.94 22.44
N ASP A 267 23.25 -0.35 22.13
CA ASP A 267 23.80 0.78 22.89
C ASP A 267 23.12 2.12 22.51
N ASN A 268 22.47 2.18 21.34
CA ASN A 268 21.80 3.40 20.85
C ASN A 268 20.30 3.22 20.66
N VAL A 269 19.81 2.00 20.46
CA VAL A 269 18.40 1.74 20.13
C VAL A 269 17.72 1.05 21.30
N SER A 270 16.67 1.66 21.81
CA SER A 270 15.87 1.09 22.89
C SER A 270 14.39 1.06 22.56
N LEU A 271 13.71 0.03 23.04
CA LEU A 271 12.27 -0.06 22.94
C LEU A 271 11.62 0.66 24.14
N VAL A 272 10.57 1.42 23.87
CA VAL A 272 9.76 2.14 24.85
C VAL A 272 8.36 1.54 24.82
N GLU A 273 7.95 0.90 25.91
CA GLU A 273 6.63 0.30 26.02
C GLU A 273 5.53 1.36 26.06
N TYR A 274 4.64 1.37 25.06
CA TYR A 274 3.43 2.18 25.09
C TYR A 274 2.26 1.42 25.74
N PRO A 275 1.52 2.03 26.68
CA PRO A 275 1.72 3.39 27.24
C PRO A 275 2.65 3.43 28.47
N GLY A 276 3.12 2.29 28.97
CA GLY A 276 3.67 2.15 30.33
C GLY A 276 5.05 2.75 30.62
N GLN A 277 5.83 3.15 29.60
CA GLN A 277 7.20 3.68 29.74
C GLN A 277 7.41 5.03 29.03
N MET A 278 6.32 5.75 28.79
CA MET A 278 6.36 6.99 28.04
C MET A 278 6.92 8.19 28.85
N ASP A 279 7.12 8.03 30.15
CA ASP A 279 7.92 8.93 31.00
C ASP A 279 9.35 9.12 30.46
N ARG A 280 9.91 8.08 29.83
CA ARG A 280 11.22 8.16 29.15
C ARG A 280 11.26 9.14 27.97
N ILE A 281 10.09 9.49 27.42
CA ILE A 281 9.99 10.50 26.36
C ILE A 281 9.99 11.91 26.96
N ASP A 282 9.40 12.10 28.14
CA ASP A 282 9.38 13.38 28.85
C ASP A 282 10.77 13.84 29.30
N GLU A 283 11.66 12.89 29.56
CA GLU A 283 13.06 13.14 29.92
C GLU A 283 13.92 13.65 28.74
N MET A 284 13.40 13.57 27.50
CA MET A 284 14.15 13.97 26.31
C MET A 284 14.01 15.48 26.05
N ASP A 285 15.15 16.13 25.81
CA ASP A 285 15.18 17.55 25.44
C ASP A 285 14.51 17.79 24.07
N PRO A 286 13.40 18.57 24.01
CA PRO A 286 12.67 18.84 22.77
C PRO A 286 13.49 19.56 21.69
N THR A 287 14.57 20.26 22.08
CA THR A 287 15.42 21.01 21.13
C THR A 287 16.37 20.10 20.35
N THR A 288 16.67 18.92 20.90
CA THR A 288 17.60 17.93 20.33
C THR A 288 16.92 16.59 20.02
N THR A 289 15.58 16.57 20.05
CA THR A 289 14.77 15.36 19.83
C THR A 289 13.81 15.54 18.66
N LEU A 290 13.73 14.53 17.78
CA LEU A 290 12.81 14.50 16.64
C LEU A 290 11.92 13.26 16.68
N VAL A 291 10.68 13.39 16.20
CA VAL A 291 9.79 12.25 15.94
C VAL A 291 9.79 11.93 14.45
N LEU A 292 10.20 10.73 14.06
CA LEU A 292 10.06 10.23 12.70
C LEU A 292 8.64 9.73 12.48
N TYR A 293 7.77 10.60 11.99
CA TYR A 293 6.38 10.26 11.73
C TYR A 293 5.73 11.20 10.70
N PRO A 294 5.05 10.68 9.66
CA PRO A 294 4.40 11.50 8.65
C PRO A 294 3.06 12.06 9.16
N ASN A 295 3.11 13.17 9.90
CA ASN A 295 1.94 13.98 10.25
C ASN A 295 1.90 15.28 9.42
N LYS A 296 0.82 16.06 9.55
CA LYS A 296 0.60 17.28 8.76
C LYS A 296 1.63 18.38 9.04
N THR A 297 2.23 18.37 10.23
CA THR A 297 3.19 19.38 10.69
C THR A 297 4.63 18.87 10.59
N ALA A 298 4.84 17.67 10.05
CA ALA A 298 6.16 17.08 9.93
C ALA A 298 6.96 17.81 8.85
N LEU A 299 8.16 18.24 9.22
CA LEU A 299 9.10 18.81 8.26
C LEU A 299 9.51 17.72 7.26
N ASP A 300 9.65 18.13 6.01
CA ASP A 300 10.30 17.27 5.02
C ASP A 300 11.77 17.13 5.41
N MET A 301 12.23 15.89 5.58
CA MET A 301 13.62 15.63 5.94
C MET A 301 14.63 16.18 4.92
N GLN A 302 14.20 16.38 3.68
CA GLN A 302 15.04 16.95 2.61
C GLN A 302 15.00 18.49 2.57
N SER A 303 14.16 19.13 3.38
CA SER A 303 14.06 20.61 3.42
C SER A 303 15.23 21.28 4.14
N GLU A 304 15.59 22.49 3.72
CA GLU A 304 16.59 23.32 4.39
C GLU A 304 16.24 23.58 5.87
N GLU A 305 14.96 23.69 6.19
CA GLU A 305 14.47 23.86 7.57
C GLU A 305 14.82 22.67 8.46
N ALA A 306 14.89 21.45 7.92
CA ALA A 306 15.25 20.27 8.69
C ALA A 306 16.75 20.19 9.01
N LEU A 307 17.64 20.80 8.20
CA LEU A 307 19.08 20.59 8.31
C LEU A 307 19.67 21.00 9.68
N PRO A 308 19.35 22.18 10.25
CA PRO A 308 19.83 22.54 11.58
C PRO A 308 19.37 21.57 12.67
N LYS A 309 18.13 21.06 12.57
CA LYS A 309 17.58 20.07 13.52
C LYS A 309 18.29 18.72 13.41
N LEU A 310 18.62 18.29 12.18
CA LEU A 310 19.40 17.06 11.96
C LEU A 310 20.81 17.18 12.55
N ARG A 311 21.48 18.33 12.38
CA ARG A 311 22.82 18.58 12.95
C ARG A 311 22.84 18.56 14.48
N GLY A 312 21.77 19.04 15.12
CA GLY A 312 21.64 19.06 16.58
C GLY A 312 21.01 17.81 17.20
N LEU A 313 20.71 16.79 16.40
CA LEU A 313 19.93 15.63 16.84
C LEU A 313 20.70 14.77 17.84
N LYS A 314 20.08 14.48 18.99
CA LYS A 314 20.57 13.53 19.99
C LYS A 314 19.64 12.33 20.17
N ASN A 315 18.34 12.51 19.96
CA ASN A 315 17.34 11.45 20.10
C ASN A 315 16.36 11.45 18.93
N LEU A 316 16.16 10.29 18.32
CA LEU A 316 15.12 10.04 17.33
C LEU A 316 14.04 9.13 17.93
N ILE A 317 12.80 9.58 17.94
CA ILE A 317 11.67 8.76 18.36
C ILE A 317 10.99 8.19 17.12
N VAL A 318 10.72 6.89 17.14
CA VAL A 318 10.07 6.17 16.04
C VAL A 318 8.92 5.36 16.60
N VAL A 319 7.76 5.39 15.93
CA VAL A 319 6.59 4.60 16.35
C VAL A 319 6.51 3.32 15.53
N ASP A 320 6.71 2.16 16.16
CA ASP A 320 6.55 0.85 15.51
C ASP A 320 5.19 0.24 15.88
N SER A 321 4.25 0.32 14.94
CA SER A 321 2.93 -0.28 15.05
C SER A 321 2.28 -0.35 13.68
N THR A 322 1.17 -1.09 13.56
CA THR A 322 0.24 -0.93 12.42
C THR A 322 -0.15 0.54 12.21
N CYS A 323 -0.45 0.97 10.98
CA CYS A 323 -0.80 2.37 10.69
C CYS A 323 -1.97 2.91 11.54
N ARG A 324 -2.92 2.05 11.94
CA ARG A 324 -4.01 2.44 12.85
C ARG A 324 -3.49 2.57 14.29
N GLY A 325 -2.67 1.64 14.75
CA GLY A 325 -2.10 1.69 16.09
C GLY A 325 -1.09 2.84 16.26
N ALA A 326 -0.29 3.13 15.23
CA ALA A 326 0.67 4.22 15.24
C ALA A 326 -0.04 5.58 15.33
N ARG A 327 -1.14 5.75 14.59
CA ARG A 327 -2.05 6.90 14.77
C ARG A 327 -2.64 7.01 16.16
N GLY A 328 -2.83 5.89 16.85
CA GLY A 328 -3.29 5.88 18.24
C GLY A 328 -2.21 6.33 19.21
N ILE A 329 -0.99 5.81 19.04
CA ILE A 329 0.19 6.18 19.84
C ILE A 329 0.51 7.67 19.65
N MET A 330 0.50 8.17 18.41
CA MET A 330 0.78 9.58 18.08
C MET A 330 -0.25 10.59 18.60
N ARG A 331 -1.32 10.15 19.27
CA ARG A 331 -2.25 11.06 19.99
C ARG A 331 -1.78 11.38 21.41
N ASP A 332 -0.70 10.76 21.86
CA ASP A 332 -0.10 11.05 23.16
C ASP A 332 0.53 12.45 23.13
N ASP A 333 0.17 13.29 24.11
CA ASP A 333 0.58 14.71 24.15
C ASP A 333 2.10 14.88 24.17
N ARG A 334 2.81 13.91 24.75
CA ARG A 334 4.28 13.92 24.84
C ARG A 334 4.91 13.83 23.45
N LEU A 335 4.33 13.02 22.56
CA LEU A 335 4.76 12.93 21.17
C LEU A 335 4.28 14.12 20.33
N LEU A 336 3.08 14.63 20.59
CA LEU A 336 2.53 15.79 19.88
C LEU A 336 3.29 17.09 20.18
N SER A 337 3.90 17.19 21.37
CA SER A 337 4.70 18.35 21.78
C SER A 337 6.07 18.43 21.10
N LEU A 338 6.51 17.35 20.44
CA LEU A 338 7.84 17.24 19.85
C LEU A 338 7.82 17.53 18.34
N PRO A 339 8.89 18.16 17.80
CA PRO A 339 9.00 18.39 16.37
C PRO A 339 9.06 17.06 15.60
N SER A 340 8.31 16.99 14.50
CA SER A 340 8.25 15.80 13.64
C SER A 340 8.95 16.01 12.31
N VAL A 341 9.47 14.93 11.76
CA VAL A 341 10.09 14.85 10.43
C VAL A 341 9.53 13.66 9.67
N ALA A 342 9.44 13.81 8.34
CA ALA A 342 8.93 12.78 7.44
C ALA A 342 9.88 12.54 6.27
N ILE A 343 10.02 11.27 5.89
CA ILE A 343 10.67 10.85 4.65
C ILE A 343 9.59 10.84 3.57
N LYS A 344 9.79 11.58 2.48
CA LYS A 344 8.86 11.64 1.34
C LYS A 344 9.47 11.20 0.01
N SER A 345 10.77 10.90 0.01
CA SER A 345 11.56 10.57 -1.18
C SER A 345 11.85 9.08 -1.34
N ARG A 346 11.29 8.23 -0.46
CA ARG A 346 11.66 6.81 -0.35
C ARG A 346 10.42 5.94 -0.40
N HIS A 347 10.55 4.81 -1.09
CA HIS A 347 9.50 3.81 -1.19
C HIS A 347 9.88 2.54 -0.44
N THR A 348 8.88 1.91 0.17
CA THR A 348 9.04 0.67 0.93
C THR A 348 9.23 -0.53 0.01
N THR A 349 10.02 -1.49 0.45
CA THR A 349 10.05 -2.88 -0.06
C THR A 349 9.33 -3.85 0.88
N PHE A 350 8.70 -3.32 1.94
CA PHE A 350 8.16 -4.13 3.02
C PHE A 350 7.07 -5.06 2.51
N TRP A 351 7.31 -6.36 2.68
CA TRP A 351 6.47 -7.43 2.15
C TRP A 351 5.12 -7.60 2.88
N LYS A 352 4.90 -6.89 4.00
CA LYS A 352 3.61 -6.90 4.72
C LYS A 352 2.79 -5.66 4.32
N PHE A 353 1.59 -5.92 3.82
CA PHE A 353 0.66 -4.91 3.29
C PHE A 353 0.45 -3.70 4.21
N THR A 354 0.65 -2.49 3.66
CA THR A 354 -0.07 -1.30 4.11
C THR A 354 -1.02 -0.86 2.99
N SER A 355 -2.29 -0.59 3.32
CA SER A 355 -3.25 -0.05 2.34
C SER A 355 -2.99 1.42 1.97
N HIS A 356 -1.92 2.00 2.50
CA HIS A 356 -1.70 3.44 2.51
C HIS A 356 -0.69 3.87 1.43
N GLY A 357 -0.08 2.92 0.73
CA GLY A 357 0.84 3.17 -0.37
C GLY A 357 2.31 3.01 0.04
N PRO A 358 3.22 3.36 -0.88
CA PRO A 358 4.65 3.04 -0.80
C PRO A 358 5.48 3.89 0.14
N GLU A 359 5.01 5.09 0.39
CA GLU A 359 5.64 6.09 1.25
C GLU A 359 5.60 5.61 2.71
N PHE A 360 4.82 4.56 2.99
CA PHE A 360 4.68 3.93 4.30
C PHE A 360 5.73 2.84 4.47
N LEU A 361 6.96 3.30 4.67
CA LEU A 361 8.12 2.48 5.01
C LEU A 361 7.84 1.52 6.18
N GLY A 362 8.37 0.30 6.09
CA GLY A 362 8.54 -0.54 7.27
C GLY A 362 9.43 0.19 8.28
N THR A 363 9.18 0.03 9.58
CA THR A 363 9.85 0.86 10.58
C THR A 363 11.38 0.73 10.53
N ILE A 364 11.92 -0.45 10.26
CA ILE A 364 13.36 -0.62 10.08
C ILE A 364 13.89 0.09 8.83
N GLU A 365 13.13 0.10 7.73
CA GLU A 365 13.49 0.85 6.52
C GLU A 365 13.48 2.35 6.80
N ALA A 366 12.46 2.85 7.53
CA ALA A 366 12.37 4.24 7.93
C ALA A 366 13.58 4.66 8.78
N ILE A 367 14.01 3.83 9.72
CA ILE A 367 15.21 4.09 10.53
C ILE A 367 16.46 4.12 9.64
N TRP A 368 16.64 3.13 8.76
CA TRP A 368 17.83 3.06 7.91
C TRP A 368 17.88 4.24 6.92
N TYR A 369 16.79 4.53 6.22
CA TYR A 369 16.71 5.69 5.33
C TYR A 369 16.93 7.00 6.08
N PHE A 370 16.40 7.14 7.30
CA PHE A 370 16.66 8.32 8.13
C PHE A 370 18.16 8.51 8.38
N LEU A 371 18.87 7.44 8.73
CA LEU A 371 20.31 7.46 8.99
C LEU A 371 21.12 7.79 7.73
N VAL A 372 20.76 7.19 6.60
CA VAL A 372 21.38 7.45 5.29
C VAL A 372 21.20 8.91 4.89
N ASP A 373 19.95 9.37 4.83
CA ASP A 373 19.61 10.74 4.42
C ASP A 373 20.25 11.76 5.38
N THR A 374 20.23 11.50 6.68
CA THR A 374 20.88 12.39 7.67
C THR A 374 22.38 12.46 7.46
N TYR A 375 23.04 11.33 7.19
CA TYR A 375 24.48 11.31 6.90
C TYR A 375 24.81 12.17 5.68
N GLU A 376 24.14 11.90 4.56
CA GLU A 376 24.40 12.59 3.29
C GLU A 376 24.14 14.10 3.42
N ARG A 377 23.07 14.49 4.12
CA ARG A 377 22.73 15.90 4.33
C ARG A 377 23.70 16.63 5.25
N ILE A 378 24.15 16.01 6.34
CA ILE A 378 25.06 16.65 7.30
C ILE A 378 26.47 16.78 6.72
N HIS A 379 26.95 15.73 6.05
CA HIS A 379 28.34 15.65 5.58
C HIS A 379 28.51 16.16 4.15
N ALA A 380 27.42 16.31 3.38
CA ALA A 380 27.46 16.62 1.95
C ALA A 380 28.30 15.60 1.15
N GLU A 381 28.29 14.34 1.60
CA GLU A 381 29.02 13.22 1.01
C GLU A 381 28.06 12.10 0.64
N LYS A 382 28.45 11.25 -0.31
CA LYS A 382 27.69 10.05 -0.65
C LYS A 382 27.77 9.04 0.50
N TYR A 383 26.64 8.42 0.84
CA TYR A 383 26.58 7.39 1.86
C TYR A 383 27.51 6.19 1.54
N ASP A 384 28.25 5.73 2.56
CA ASP A 384 29.34 4.78 2.41
C ASP A 384 28.99 3.34 2.86
N GLY A 385 27.78 3.11 3.37
CA GLY A 385 27.32 1.80 3.85
C GLY A 385 27.49 1.56 5.35
N ARG A 386 27.98 2.54 6.12
CA ARG A 386 28.30 2.38 7.56
C ARG A 386 27.15 1.93 8.47
N TYR A 387 25.90 2.06 8.03
CA TYR A 387 24.71 1.66 8.78
C TYR A 387 23.99 0.46 8.15
N ASP A 388 24.54 -0.17 7.12
CA ASP A 388 23.86 -1.21 6.34
C ASP A 388 23.58 -2.47 7.15
N ASP A 389 24.44 -2.79 8.12
CA ASP A 389 24.22 -3.91 9.04
C ASP A 389 22.94 -3.77 9.87
N LEU A 390 22.36 -2.57 9.99
CA LEU A 390 21.06 -2.38 10.62
C LEU A 390 19.95 -3.14 9.87
N MET A 391 20.13 -3.32 8.56
CA MET A 391 19.23 -4.05 7.68
C MET A 391 19.51 -5.56 7.66
N PHE A 392 20.58 -6.05 8.29
CA PHE A 392 21.00 -7.45 8.26
C PHE A 392 19.86 -8.45 8.56
N LEU A 393 19.19 -8.30 9.70
CA LEU A 393 18.08 -9.17 10.09
C LEU A 393 16.85 -9.02 9.19
N TYR A 394 16.62 -7.80 8.67
CA TYR A 394 15.53 -7.51 7.74
C TYR A 394 15.76 -8.21 6.40
N ILE A 395 16.97 -8.09 5.84
CA ILE A 395 17.37 -8.71 4.57
C ILE A 395 17.31 -10.23 4.66
N ASN A 396 17.80 -10.83 5.75
CA ASN A 396 17.64 -12.27 5.98
C ASN A 396 16.16 -12.70 5.98
N GLN A 397 15.26 -11.89 6.56
CA GLN A 397 13.82 -12.18 6.51
C GLN A 397 13.22 -11.97 5.11
N LEU A 398 13.61 -10.90 4.42
CA LEU A 398 13.16 -10.59 3.07
C LEU A 398 13.49 -11.74 2.11
N ARG A 399 14.73 -12.21 2.12
CA ARG A 399 15.16 -13.37 1.30
C ARG A 399 14.33 -14.62 1.58
N ARG A 400 14.03 -14.93 2.85
CA ARG A 400 13.19 -16.08 3.19
C ARG A 400 11.76 -15.94 2.69
N VAL A 401 11.26 -14.71 2.54
CA VAL A 401 9.94 -14.45 1.94
C VAL A 401 10.01 -14.63 0.44
N GLU A 402 11.01 -14.07 -0.23
CA GLU A 402 11.25 -14.24 -1.67
C GLU A 402 11.28 -15.70 -2.08
N GLU A 403 11.99 -16.55 -1.34
CA GLU A 403 12.09 -17.98 -1.66
C GLU A 403 10.76 -18.72 -1.55
N LYS A 404 9.98 -18.44 -0.51
CA LYS A 404 8.64 -19.02 -0.34
C LYS A 404 7.71 -18.61 -1.48
N VAL A 405 7.93 -17.42 -2.04
CA VAL A 405 7.20 -16.95 -3.21
C VAL A 405 7.68 -17.63 -4.48
N ALA A 406 8.99 -17.69 -4.69
CA ALA A 406 9.61 -18.30 -5.86
C ALA A 406 9.24 -19.79 -5.97
N ASN A 407 9.16 -20.50 -4.84
CA ASN A 407 8.75 -21.91 -4.78
C ASN A 407 7.23 -22.11 -4.89
N ALA A 408 6.47 -21.05 -5.23
CA ALA A 408 5.01 -21.05 -5.39
C ALA A 408 4.20 -21.55 -4.18
N GLU A 409 4.81 -21.70 -3.01
CA GLU A 409 4.14 -22.19 -1.80
C GLU A 409 3.08 -21.18 -1.31
N LYS A 410 3.38 -19.89 -1.37
CA LYS A 410 2.47 -18.81 -0.94
C LYS A 410 2.95 -17.43 -1.40
N LYS A 411 2.25 -16.78 -2.33
CA LYS A 411 2.43 -15.35 -2.59
C LYS A 411 1.87 -14.53 -1.41
N PRO A 412 2.61 -13.55 -0.84
CA PRO A 412 2.04 -12.56 0.07
C PRO A 412 0.84 -11.90 -0.61
N LYS A 413 -0.29 -11.76 0.12
CA LYS A 413 -1.47 -11.06 -0.41
C LYS A 413 -1.15 -9.66 -0.95
N ALA A 414 -0.11 -9.03 -0.42
CA ALA A 414 0.41 -7.73 -0.86
C ALA A 414 0.96 -7.76 -2.30
N TRP A 415 1.44 -8.91 -2.76
CA TRP A 415 2.02 -9.10 -4.10
C TRP A 415 1.00 -9.64 -5.11
N CYS A 416 -0.20 -10.02 -4.64
CA CYS A 416 -1.23 -10.65 -5.48
C CYS A 416 -2.23 -9.66 -6.12
N ASN A 417 -2.04 -8.33 -6.08
CA ASN A 417 -3.10 -7.39 -6.52
C ASN A 417 -2.65 -6.11 -7.22
#